data_AF-A0AAX7VAI5-F1
#
_entry.id   AF-A0AAX7VAI5-F1
#
_cell.length_a   1.000
_cell.length_b   1.000
_cell.length_c   1.000
_cell.angle_alpha   90.00
_cell.angle_beta   90.00
_cell.angle_gamma   90.00
#
_symmetry.space_group_name_H-M   'P 1'
#
loop_
_entity.id
_entity.type
_entity.pdbx_description
1 polymer ?
#
loop_
_entity_poly.entity_id
_entity_poly.type
_entity_poly.pdbx_seq_one_letter_code
_entity_poly.pdbx_strand_id
1 'polypeptide(L)'
;MCLDRIKHFQIQMFTEIHKCQLDSHGNFCFPTELTFTFVSRNRRVKRCLQCSCSDGYTIIPPNESKRNEMKTIAQKEEEALNRWKETQRVPSVCVNPERLGGDVTLAEVRQKQQINHQSMKLQKKIKKAEDDKRKRQEEEEKLQKMKAKQREKVSIKSKHQADYYQIIVVVFSLPCKGNCC
;
A
#
# COMPACT_ATOMS: atom_id res chain seq x y z
N MET A 1 17.43 43.96 33.14
CA MET A 1 16.77 43.95 31.82
C MET A 1 17.54 43.14 30.78
N CYS A 2 17.95 41.90 31.06
CA CYS A 2 18.74 41.10 30.10
C CYS A 2 18.16 39.69 29.81
N LEU A 3 17.01 39.34 30.40
CA LEU A 3 16.44 37.98 30.28
C LEU A 3 15.43 37.83 29.13
N ASP A 4 14.93 38.92 28.57
CA ASP A 4 13.90 38.85 27.51
C ASP A 4 14.47 38.64 26.10
N ARG A 5 15.74 38.98 25.87
CA ARG A 5 16.39 38.78 24.55
C ARG A 5 16.74 37.32 24.24
N ILE A 6 16.95 36.50 25.28
CA ILE A 6 17.37 35.10 25.11
C ILE A 6 16.20 34.25 24.62
N LYS A 7 14.99 34.50 25.13
CA LYS A 7 13.78 33.76 24.72
C LYS A 7 13.36 34.09 23.29
N HIS A 8 13.52 35.35 22.86
CA HIS A 8 13.17 35.77 21.51
C HIS A 8 14.13 35.21 20.45
N PHE A 9 15.39 34.95 20.80
CA PHE A 9 16.39 34.36 19.90
C PHE A 9 16.18 32.84 19.70
N GLN A 10 15.72 32.13 20.74
CA GLN A 10 15.41 30.71 20.61
C GLN A 10 14.14 30.41 19.80
N ILE A 11 13.13 31.28 19.84
CA ILE A 11 11.89 31.07 19.08
C ILE A 11 12.11 31.24 17.57
N GLN A 12 13.02 32.14 17.15
CA GLN A 12 13.34 32.31 15.73
C GLN A 12 14.18 31.15 15.15
N MET A 13 15.09 30.56 15.93
CA MET A 13 15.92 29.42 15.48
C MET A 13 15.13 28.13 15.23
N PHE A 14 13.95 27.97 15.86
CA PHE A 14 13.17 26.73 15.76
C PHE A 14 12.11 26.70 14.65
N THR A 15 11.82 27.83 13.99
CA THR A 15 10.77 27.92 12.97
C THR A 15 11.27 27.77 11.52
N GLU A 16 12.58 27.76 11.28
CA GLU A 16 13.15 27.58 9.93
C GLU A 16 13.55 26.14 9.57
N ILE A 17 13.45 25.18 10.49
CA ILE A 17 13.96 23.81 10.26
C ILE A 17 12.98 22.90 9.49
N HIS A 18 11.73 23.31 9.28
CA HIS A 18 10.72 22.47 8.61
C HIS A 18 10.19 23.04 7.30
N LYS A 19 11.03 23.01 6.26
CA LYS A 19 10.57 22.86 4.86
C LYS A 19 11.51 21.92 4.10
N CYS A 20 11.36 20.62 4.35
CA CYS A 20 11.89 19.60 3.44
C CYS A 20 10.87 19.40 2.32
N GLN A 21 11.18 19.88 1.12
CA GLN A 21 10.39 19.60 -0.08
C GLN A 21 10.93 18.30 -0.71
N LEU A 22 10.03 17.36 -1.01
CA LEU A 22 10.36 16.16 -1.79
C LEU A 22 10.31 16.51 -3.28
N ASP A 23 11.38 16.19 -4.01
CA ASP A 23 11.38 16.28 -5.47
C ASP A 23 10.65 15.08 -6.09
N SER A 24 10.17 15.23 -7.33
CA SER A 24 9.30 14.27 -8.05
C SER A 24 9.89 12.86 -8.26
N HIS A 25 11.15 12.64 -7.90
CA HIS A 25 11.85 11.37 -7.99
C HIS A 25 12.22 10.76 -6.62
N GLY A 26 11.75 11.33 -5.50
CA GLY A 26 11.84 10.71 -4.18
C GLY A 26 13.23 10.70 -3.52
N ASN A 27 14.15 11.56 -3.97
CA ASN A 27 15.47 11.69 -3.36
C ASN A 27 15.54 12.86 -2.36
N PHE A 28 16.29 12.66 -1.28
CA PHE A 28 16.55 13.67 -0.25
C PHE A 28 17.60 14.66 -0.75
N CYS A 29 17.18 15.90 -1.02
CA CYS A 29 18.07 17.00 -1.39
C CYS A 29 18.50 17.73 -0.11
N PHE A 30 19.74 17.51 0.35
CA PHE A 30 20.33 18.36 1.39
C PHE A 30 20.92 19.61 0.73
N PRO A 31 20.64 20.82 1.23
CA PRO A 31 21.27 22.03 0.73
C PRO A 31 22.76 22.02 1.15
N THR A 32 23.62 21.58 0.24
CA THR A 32 25.02 22.00 0.24
C THR A 32 25.03 23.47 -0.14
N GLU A 33 25.31 24.36 0.81
CA GLU A 33 25.84 25.73 0.68
C GLU A 33 25.46 26.50 1.95
N LEU A 34 26.07 26.11 3.08
CA LEU A 34 26.15 26.97 4.27
C LEU A 34 27.52 27.63 4.23
N THR A 35 27.62 28.70 3.48
CA THR A 35 28.79 29.60 3.49
C THR A 35 28.83 30.32 4.84
N PHE A 36 29.50 29.69 5.80
CA PHE A 36 29.79 30.29 7.10
C PHE A 36 30.88 31.35 6.92
N THR A 37 30.49 32.62 6.85
CA THR A 37 31.43 33.74 6.85
C THR A 37 32.08 33.87 8.24
N PHE A 38 33.28 33.32 8.37
CA PHE A 38 34.10 33.49 9.56
C PHE A 38 34.62 34.92 9.64
N VAL A 39 33.98 35.74 10.46
CA VAL A 39 34.50 37.05 10.88
C VAL A 39 35.77 36.82 11.69
N SER A 40 36.92 37.06 11.06
CA SER A 40 38.24 36.94 11.64
C SER A 40 38.45 37.97 12.75
N ARG A 41 38.22 37.58 14.01
CA ARG A 41 38.76 38.31 15.16
C ARG A 41 40.23 37.94 15.33
N ASN A 42 41.09 38.92 15.06
CA ASN A 42 42.53 38.99 15.34
C ASN A 42 42.96 38.12 16.54
N ARG A 43 43.42 36.89 16.28
CA ARG A 43 44.29 36.17 17.20
C ARG A 43 45.70 36.34 16.70
N ARG A 44 46.53 37.01 17.51
CA ARG A 44 47.98 37.03 17.38
C ARG A 44 48.46 35.61 17.06
N VAL A 45 48.93 35.43 15.83
CA VAL A 45 49.57 34.19 15.37
C VAL A 45 50.81 34.03 16.23
N LYS A 46 50.76 33.18 17.26
CA LYS A 46 51.97 32.68 17.91
C LYS A 46 52.74 31.93 16.82
N ARG A 47 53.89 32.46 16.39
CA ARG A 47 54.81 31.75 15.49
C ARG A 47 55.10 30.38 16.11
N CYS A 48 54.69 29.31 15.44
CA CYS A 48 55.09 27.96 15.78
C CYS A 48 56.59 27.87 15.51
N LEU A 49 57.40 27.87 16.58
CA LEU A 49 58.86 27.82 16.46
C LEU A 49 59.38 26.43 16.04
N GLN A 50 58.50 25.49 15.62
CA GLN A 50 58.85 24.08 15.42
C GLN A 50 57.89 23.34 14.47
N CYS A 51 57.42 23.97 13.39
CA CYS A 51 56.82 23.23 12.28
C CYS A 51 57.90 22.98 11.22
N SER A 52 58.34 21.72 11.08
CA SER A 52 59.06 21.29 9.88
C SER A 52 58.06 21.20 8.73
N CYS A 53 58.26 22.01 7.70
CA CYS A 53 57.46 21.96 6.48
C CYS A 53 58.25 21.17 5.45
N SER A 54 57.71 20.03 5.02
CA SER A 54 58.22 19.26 3.89
C SER A 54 57.12 19.19 2.85
N ASP A 55 57.44 19.59 1.61
CA ASP A 55 56.65 19.31 0.41
C ASP A 55 55.14 19.71 0.45
N GLY A 56 54.87 20.94 0.89
CA GLY A 56 53.54 21.58 0.71
C GLY A 56 52.53 21.40 1.86
N TYR A 57 52.86 20.71 2.94
CA TYR A 57 52.01 20.60 4.13
C TYR A 57 52.74 21.02 5.42
N THR A 58 52.00 21.59 6.37
CA THR A 58 52.53 22.00 7.67
C THR A 58 52.31 20.89 8.70
N ILE A 59 53.39 20.35 9.26
CA ILE A 59 53.32 19.39 10.36
C ILE A 59 53.26 20.17 11.68
N ILE A 60 52.09 20.20 12.30
CA ILE A 60 51.89 20.80 13.63
C ILE A 60 52.21 19.73 14.69
N PRO A 61 53.20 19.95 15.58
CA PRO A 61 53.53 18.98 16.60
C PRO A 61 52.36 18.81 17.58
N PRO A 62 52.07 17.58 18.02
CA PRO A 62 50.95 17.32 18.92
C PRO A 62 51.19 18.02 20.27
N ASN A 63 50.23 18.85 20.71
CA ASN A 63 50.27 19.41 22.06
C ASN A 63 49.88 18.32 23.06
N GLU A 64 50.88 17.80 23.78
CA GLU A 64 50.72 16.69 24.72
C GLU A 64 49.76 17.02 25.87
N SER A 65 49.80 18.24 26.39
CA SER A 65 48.92 18.68 27.47
C SER A 65 47.44 18.63 27.05
N LYS A 66 47.10 19.20 25.89
CA LYS A 66 45.74 19.13 25.35
C LYS A 66 45.31 17.70 25.02
N ARG A 67 46.24 16.90 24.49
CA ARG A 67 45.97 15.49 24.18
C ARG A 67 45.66 14.69 25.45
N ASN A 68 46.41 14.92 26.52
CA ASN A 68 46.20 14.24 27.80
C ASN A 68 44.89 14.69 28.44
N GLU A 69 44.58 15.99 28.40
CA GLU A 69 43.28 16.52 28.86
C GLU A 69 42.11 15.84 28.13
N MET A 70 42.13 15.80 26.80
CA MET A 70 41.08 15.12 26.01
C MET A 70 40.96 13.64 26.36
N LYS A 71 42.07 12.93 26.55
CA LYS A 71 42.05 11.52 26.97
C LYS A 71 41.38 11.35 28.34
N THR A 72 41.70 12.21 29.31
CA THR A 72 41.08 12.14 30.64
C THR A 72 39.59 12.46 30.62
N ILE A 73 39.15 13.38 29.76
CA ILE A 73 37.73 13.70 29.59
C ILE A 73 37.01 12.51 28.95
N ALA A 74 37.55 11.95 27.87
CA ALA A 74 36.96 10.79 27.20
C ALA A 74 36.78 9.60 28.14
N GLN A 75 37.79 9.31 28.98
CA GLN A 75 37.71 8.23 29.99
C GLN A 75 36.61 8.49 31.01
N LYS A 76 36.51 9.73 31.53
CA LYS A 76 35.46 10.10 32.49
C LYS A 76 34.05 9.99 31.90
N GLU A 77 33.89 10.40 30.63
CA GLU A 77 32.62 10.31 29.92
C GLU A 77 32.21 8.84 29.66
N GLU A 78 33.17 7.98 29.32
CA GLU A 78 32.94 6.55 29.13
C GLU A 78 32.50 5.86 30.43
N GLU A 79 33.17 6.16 31.55
CA GLU A 79 32.77 5.66 32.88
C GLU A 79 31.37 6.14 33.28
N ALA A 80 31.05 7.41 33.04
CA ALA A 80 29.72 7.96 33.32
C ALA A 80 28.62 7.26 32.49
N LEU A 81 28.89 6.98 31.22
CA LEU A 81 27.97 6.27 30.34
C LEU A 81 27.72 4.83 30.83
N ASN A 82 28.76 4.14 31.28
CA ASN A 82 28.63 2.77 31.79
C ASN A 82 27.78 2.72 33.07
N ARG A 83 28.01 3.64 34.02
CA ARG A 83 27.17 3.76 35.23
C ARG A 83 25.70 4.05 34.90
N TRP A 84 25.47 4.90 33.90
CA TRP A 84 24.11 5.19 33.44
C TRP A 84 23.45 3.95 32.82
N LYS A 85 24.19 3.19 31.98
CA LYS A 85 23.70 1.93 31.41
C LYS A 85 23.35 0.91 32.49
N GLU A 86 24.18 0.78 33.53
CA GLU A 86 23.91 -0.13 34.66
C GLU A 86 22.65 0.29 35.42
N THR A 87 22.47 1.59 35.67
CA THR A 87 21.29 2.12 36.38
C THR A 87 20.01 1.97 35.56
N GLN A 88 20.10 2.17 34.25
CA GLN A 88 18.97 2.04 33.31
C GLN A 88 18.71 0.61 32.86
N ARG A 89 19.61 -0.33 33.19
CA ARG A 89 19.44 -1.73 32.82
C ARG A 89 18.27 -2.29 33.62
N VAL A 90 17.12 -2.39 32.95
CA VAL A 90 15.97 -3.12 33.50
C VAL A 90 16.43 -4.55 33.80
N PRO A 91 16.25 -5.07 35.03
CA PRO A 91 16.60 -6.43 35.35
C PRO A 91 15.83 -7.34 34.39
N SER A 92 16.57 -8.18 33.65
CA SER A 92 15.97 -9.14 32.73
C SER A 92 14.95 -9.96 33.49
N VAL A 93 13.68 -9.77 33.17
CA VAL A 93 12.59 -10.50 33.82
C VAL A 93 12.67 -11.94 33.29
N CYS A 94 13.40 -12.79 33.99
CA CYS A 94 13.45 -14.24 33.73
C CYS A 94 12.21 -14.89 34.35
N VAL A 95 11.02 -14.46 33.93
CA VAL A 95 9.78 -15.18 34.17
C VAL A 95 9.56 -16.13 33.01
N ASN A 96 9.28 -17.40 33.31
CA ASN A 96 8.81 -18.32 32.30
C ASN A 96 7.53 -17.73 31.69
N PRO A 97 7.47 -17.53 30.37
CA PRO A 97 6.28 -16.97 29.75
C PRO A 97 5.10 -17.89 30.06
N GLU A 98 4.04 -17.29 30.61
CA GLU A 98 2.77 -17.97 30.78
C GLU A 98 2.30 -18.47 29.42
N ARG A 99 1.88 -19.74 29.32
CA ARG A 99 1.38 -20.32 28.07
C ARG A 99 0.02 -19.69 27.74
N LEU A 100 0.04 -18.51 27.13
CA LEU A 100 -1.13 -17.79 26.67
C LEU A 100 -1.59 -18.37 25.33
N GLY A 101 -2.17 -19.57 25.36
CA GLY A 101 -3.08 -20.06 24.31
C GLY A 101 -2.81 -21.46 23.74
N GLY A 102 -3.91 -22.08 23.29
CA GLY A 102 -3.95 -23.26 22.43
C GLY A 102 -3.77 -24.59 23.16
N ASP A 103 -4.81 -25.08 23.84
CA ASP A 103 -4.84 -26.43 24.45
C ASP A 103 -4.78 -27.56 23.40
N VAL A 104 -4.87 -27.20 22.13
CA VAL A 104 -4.99 -28.12 21.00
C VAL A 104 -3.61 -28.39 20.43
N THR A 105 -3.28 -29.66 20.27
CA THR A 105 -2.01 -30.07 19.65
C THR A 105 -1.96 -29.65 18.18
N LEU A 106 -0.75 -29.41 17.65
CA LEU A 106 -0.55 -29.05 16.24
C LEU A 106 -1.15 -30.09 15.28
N ALA A 107 -1.13 -31.36 15.66
CA ALA A 107 -1.70 -32.46 14.88
C ALA A 107 -3.22 -32.35 14.76
N GLU A 108 -3.91 -32.06 15.87
CA GLU A 108 -5.37 -31.86 15.88
C GLU A 108 -5.77 -30.63 15.05
N VAL A 109 -5.02 -29.54 15.12
CA VAL A 109 -5.27 -28.35 14.29
C VAL A 109 -5.17 -28.69 12.80
N ARG A 110 -4.12 -29.43 12.40
CA ARG A 110 -3.94 -29.88 11.01
C ARG A 110 -5.08 -30.77 10.54
N GLN A 111 -5.50 -31.72 11.38
CA GLN A 111 -6.62 -32.61 11.06
C GLN A 111 -7.92 -31.82 10.86
N LYS A 112 -8.24 -30.89 11.77
CA LYS A 112 -9.43 -30.03 11.66
C LYS A 112 -9.40 -29.18 10.40
N GLN A 113 -8.26 -28.57 10.08
CA GLN A 113 -8.09 -27.80 8.84
C GLN A 113 -8.32 -28.68 7.60
N GLN A 114 -7.80 -29.91 7.59
CA GLN A 114 -7.97 -30.83 6.47
C GLN A 114 -9.45 -31.25 6.29
N ILE A 115 -10.13 -31.59 7.38
CA ILE A 115 -11.56 -31.95 7.36
C ILE A 115 -12.41 -30.78 6.87
N ASN A 116 -12.17 -29.57 7.40
CA ASN A 116 -12.89 -28.36 7.01
C ASN A 116 -12.68 -28.04 5.52
N HIS A 117 -11.44 -28.17 5.03
CA HIS A 117 -11.16 -27.95 3.61
C HIS A 117 -11.91 -28.94 2.71
N GLN A 118 -11.97 -30.21 3.11
CA GLN A 118 -12.69 -31.25 2.36
C GLN A 118 -14.20 -31.00 2.37
N SER A 119 -14.80 -30.68 3.51
CA SER A 119 -16.23 -30.43 3.63
C SER A 119 -16.65 -29.20 2.81
N MET A 120 -15.88 -28.11 2.88
CA MET A 120 -16.13 -26.90 2.10
C MET A 120 -16.03 -27.17 0.59
N LYS A 121 -15.03 -27.94 0.14
CA LYS A 121 -14.90 -28.34 -1.26
C LYS A 121 -16.13 -29.12 -1.74
N LEU A 122 -16.62 -30.06 -0.94
CA LEU A 122 -17.80 -30.85 -1.29
C LEU A 122 -19.06 -29.98 -1.36
N GLN A 123 -19.28 -29.13 -0.35
CA GLN A 123 -20.44 -28.24 -0.32
C GLN A 123 -20.46 -27.28 -1.53
N LYS A 124 -19.29 -26.76 -1.92
CA LYS A 124 -19.18 -25.89 -3.11
C LYS A 124 -19.54 -26.63 -4.41
N LYS A 125 -19.14 -27.90 -4.54
CA LYS A 125 -19.49 -28.73 -5.71
C LYS A 125 -21.00 -28.97 -5.79
N ILE A 126 -21.64 -29.26 -4.66
CA ILE A 126 -23.10 -29.49 -4.58
C ILE A 126 -23.86 -28.22 -5.00
N LYS A 127 -23.54 -27.07 -4.38
CA LYS A 127 -24.17 -25.79 -4.71
C LYS A 127 -24.04 -25.44 -6.19
N LYS A 128 -22.84 -25.63 -6.76
CA LYS A 128 -22.62 -25.40 -8.19
C LYS A 128 -23.48 -26.32 -9.05
N ALA A 129 -23.57 -27.60 -8.72
CA ALA A 129 -24.40 -28.54 -9.48
C ALA A 129 -25.89 -28.19 -9.41
N GLU A 130 -26.38 -27.71 -8.27
CA GLU A 130 -27.76 -27.23 -8.10
C GLU A 130 -28.03 -25.98 -8.93
N ASP A 131 -27.12 -25.00 -8.88
CA ASP A 131 -27.22 -23.77 -9.67
C ASP A 131 -27.17 -24.05 -11.18
N ASP A 132 -26.30 -24.95 -11.62
CA ASP A 132 -26.19 -25.32 -13.03
C ASP A 132 -27.46 -26.05 -13.51
N LYS A 133 -28.09 -26.88 -12.67
CA LYS A 133 -29.39 -27.50 -12.99
C LYS A 133 -30.50 -26.46 -13.12
N ARG A 134 -30.57 -25.51 -12.19
CA ARG A 134 -31.57 -24.43 -12.22
C ARG A 134 -31.44 -23.58 -13.49
N LYS A 135 -30.21 -23.20 -13.86
CA LYS A 135 -29.94 -22.43 -15.09
C LYS A 135 -30.38 -23.18 -16.35
N ARG A 136 -30.07 -24.48 -16.45
CA ARG A 136 -30.51 -25.30 -17.59
C ARG A 136 -32.03 -25.36 -17.71
N GLN A 137 -32.74 -25.53 -16.59
CA GLN A 137 -34.21 -25.53 -16.58
C GLN A 137 -34.77 -24.17 -17.07
N GLU A 138 -34.23 -23.06 -16.57
CA GLU A 138 -34.64 -21.72 -17.03
C GLU A 138 -34.36 -21.48 -18.52
N GLU A 139 -33.21 -21.96 -19.02
CA GLU A 139 -32.84 -21.90 -20.44
C GLU A 139 -33.77 -22.75 -21.31
N GLU A 140 -34.09 -23.97 -20.87
CA GLU A 140 -35.03 -24.87 -21.53
C GLU A 140 -36.44 -24.28 -21.59
N GLU A 141 -36.94 -23.70 -20.50
CA GLU A 141 -38.24 -23.02 -20.46
C GLU A 141 -38.29 -21.81 -21.40
N LYS A 142 -37.23 -20.99 -21.42
CA LYS A 142 -37.12 -19.85 -22.35
C LYS A 142 -37.12 -20.34 -23.80
N LEU A 143 -36.37 -21.41 -24.09
CA LEU A 143 -36.31 -22.01 -25.41
C LEU A 143 -37.68 -22.56 -25.84
N GLN A 144 -38.41 -23.22 -24.95
CA GLN A 144 -39.76 -23.72 -25.21
C GLN A 144 -40.74 -22.57 -25.50
N LYS A 145 -40.71 -21.49 -24.71
CA LYS A 145 -41.53 -20.28 -24.95
C LYS A 145 -41.23 -19.66 -26.32
N MET A 146 -39.96 -19.58 -26.71
CA MET A 146 -39.56 -19.05 -28.02
C MET A 146 -40.02 -19.96 -29.17
N LYS A 147 -39.89 -21.28 -29.02
CA LYS A 147 -40.39 -22.26 -30.00
C LYS A 147 -41.91 -22.18 -30.14
N ALA A 148 -42.66 -22.04 -29.05
CA ALA A 148 -44.12 -21.89 -29.09
C ALA A 148 -44.53 -20.62 -29.86
N LYS A 149 -43.90 -19.48 -29.56
CA LYS A 149 -44.10 -18.22 -30.30
C LYS A 149 -43.78 -18.36 -31.79
N GLN A 150 -42.71 -19.07 -32.15
CA GLN A 150 -42.39 -19.33 -33.55
C GLN A 150 -43.45 -20.18 -34.24
N ARG A 151 -43.95 -21.25 -33.59
CA ARG A 151 -45.02 -22.10 -34.13
C ARG A 151 -46.31 -21.32 -34.34
N GLU A 152 -46.69 -20.46 -33.41
CA GLU A 152 -47.86 -19.59 -33.53
C GLU A 152 -47.72 -18.59 -34.69
N LYS A 153 -46.54 -17.98 -34.85
CA LYS A 153 -46.28 -17.09 -36.00
C LYS A 153 -46.40 -17.82 -37.34
N VAL A 154 -45.93 -19.06 -37.43
CA VAL A 154 -46.04 -19.87 -38.64
C VAL A 154 -47.51 -20.22 -38.93
N SER A 155 -48.30 -20.58 -37.90
CA SER A 155 -49.72 -20.90 -38.08
C SER A 155 -50.58 -19.68 -38.44
N ILE A 156 -50.27 -18.51 -37.87
CA ILE A 156 -50.91 -17.25 -38.25
C ILE A 156 -50.57 -16.89 -39.69
N LYS A 157 -49.29 -17.01 -40.09
CA LYS A 157 -48.84 -16.73 -41.46
C LYS A 157 -49.52 -17.66 -42.48
N SER A 158 -49.66 -18.95 -42.18
CA SER A 158 -50.34 -19.89 -43.08
C SER A 158 -51.84 -19.61 -43.20
N LYS A 159 -52.51 -19.21 -42.11
CA LYS A 159 -53.91 -18.78 -42.14
C LYS A 159 -54.10 -17.52 -42.98
N HIS A 160 -53.31 -16.47 -42.74
CA HIS A 160 -53.36 -15.25 -43.56
C HIS A 160 -53.14 -15.55 -45.05
N GLN A 161 -52.23 -16.47 -45.37
CA GLN A 161 -52.00 -16.90 -46.74
C GLN A 161 -53.26 -17.56 -47.34
N ALA A 162 -53.91 -18.46 -46.60
CA ALA A 162 -55.14 -19.12 -47.04
C ALA A 162 -56.30 -18.14 -47.20
N ASP A 163 -56.49 -17.21 -46.25
CA ASP A 163 -57.53 -16.17 -46.30
C ASP A 163 -57.36 -15.28 -47.53
N TYR A 164 -56.11 -14.90 -47.85
CA TYR A 164 -55.79 -14.12 -49.05
C TYR A 164 -56.18 -14.86 -50.34
N TYR A 165 -55.82 -16.14 -50.47
CA TYR A 165 -56.21 -16.93 -51.63
C TYR A 165 -57.73 -17.13 -51.72
N GLN A 166 -58.42 -17.31 -50.58
CA GLN A 166 -59.87 -17.42 -50.53
C GLN A 166 -60.55 -16.13 -51.03
N ILE A 167 -60.06 -14.96 -50.60
CA ILE A 167 -60.57 -13.66 -51.06
C ILE A 167 -60.39 -13.52 -52.58
N ILE A 168 -59.21 -13.85 -53.12
CA ILE A 168 -58.95 -13.78 -54.57
C ILE A 168 -59.95 -14.64 -55.34
N VAL A 169 -60.17 -15.89 -54.92
CA VAL A 169 -61.10 -16.81 -55.59
C VAL A 169 -62.52 -16.25 -55.56
N VAL A 170 -62.96 -15.69 -54.44
CA VAL A 170 -64.29 -15.06 -54.33
C VAL A 170 -64.41 -13.83 -55.22
N VAL A 171 -63.41 -12.96 -55.26
CA VAL A 171 -63.41 -11.75 -56.10
C VAL A 171 -63.46 -12.10 -57.59
N PHE A 172 -62.67 -13.07 -58.04
CA PHE A 172 -62.68 -13.52 -59.44
C PHE A 172 -63.93 -14.33 -59.83
N SER A 173 -64.61 -14.94 -58.86
CA SER A 173 -65.84 -15.72 -59.10
C SER A 173 -67.12 -14.90 -58.98
N LEU A 174 -67.04 -13.60 -58.64
CA LEU A 174 -68.20 -12.71 -58.67
C LEU A 174 -68.67 -12.57 -60.13
N PRO A 175 -69.89 -13.02 -60.47
CA PRO A 175 -70.39 -12.85 -61.82
C PRO A 175 -70.50 -11.36 -62.12
N CYS A 176 -69.96 -10.92 -63.27
CA CYS A 176 -70.15 -9.59 -63.81
C CYS A 176 -71.65 -9.34 -64.04
N LYS A 177 -72.37 -8.93 -63.01
CA LYS A 177 -73.76 -8.46 -63.11
C LYS A 177 -73.72 -6.98 -63.40
N GLY A 178 -73.62 -6.65 -64.69
CA GLY A 178 -73.70 -5.26 -65.15
C GLY A 178 -73.41 -5.10 -66.63
N ASN A 179 -74.46 -5.28 -67.44
CA ASN A 179 -74.71 -4.67 -68.75
C ASN A 179 -73.52 -4.55 -69.71
N CYS A 180 -73.24 -5.63 -70.42
CA CYS A 180 -72.74 -5.52 -71.79
C CYS A 180 -73.96 -5.60 -72.72
N CYS A 181 -74.24 -4.49 -73.41
CA CYS A 181 -75.35 -4.22 -74.35
C CYS A 181 -76.70 -3.86 -73.73
#